data_AF-A0A9X1CCR5-F1
#
_entry.id   AF-A0A9X1CCR5-F1
#
_cell.length_a   1.000
_cell.length_b   1.000
_cell.length_c   1.000
_cell.angle_alpha   90.00
_cell.angle_beta   90.00
_cell.angle_gamma   90.00
#
_symmetry.space_group_name_H-M   'P 1'
#
loop_
_entity.id
_entity.type
_entity.pdbx_description
1 polymer ?
#
loop_
_entity_poly.entity_id
_entity_poly.type
_entity_poly.pdbx_seq_one_letter_code
_entity_poly.pdbx_strand_id
1 'polypeptide(L)'
;MENIKIEQAYQNTFSGLTMYYRDCELSKDLVTRYKVDQIIQERGFTDLSNQAEGLAKNVRFAIASNSASNLGGINPDVAKYGFHLIASGAYFKVLDIYKIQNKTQIMLMHFNEAYLEIFNSTKSNIEDKMVLVGRKSLDTKIVMQPHSILNNEEWTARTQNPIGMSETGTFFL
;
A
#
# COMPACT_ATOMS: atom_id res chain seq x y z
N MET A 1 25.31 -18.61 3.30
CA MET A 1 24.01 -18.68 4.02
C MET A 1 23.25 -17.37 3.91
N GLU A 2 23.88 -16.22 4.16
CA GLU A 2 23.25 -14.90 4.03
C GLU A 2 22.71 -14.60 2.62
N ASN A 3 23.51 -14.86 1.57
CA ASN A 3 23.06 -14.70 0.17
C ASN A 3 21.83 -15.56 -0.18
N ILE A 4 21.70 -16.77 0.40
CA ILE A 4 20.54 -17.65 0.18
C ILE A 4 19.29 -17.06 0.83
N LYS A 5 19.42 -16.49 2.03
CA LYS A 5 18.31 -15.80 2.71
C LYS A 5 17.86 -14.56 1.95
N ILE A 6 18.81 -13.78 1.40
CA ILE A 6 18.51 -12.63 0.54
C ILE A 6 17.75 -13.08 -0.71
N GLU A 7 18.23 -14.11 -1.41
CA GLU A 7 17.56 -14.63 -2.60
C GLU A 7 16.13 -15.12 -2.28
N GLN A 8 15.95 -15.84 -1.17
CA GLN A 8 14.64 -16.29 -0.70
C GLN A 8 13.71 -15.12 -0.37
N ALA A 9 14.21 -14.07 0.30
CA ALA A 9 13.43 -12.88 0.61
C ALA A 9 12.92 -12.20 -0.67
N TYR A 10 13.77 -12.11 -1.68
CA TYR A 10 13.44 -11.49 -2.97
C TYR A 10 12.46 -12.35 -3.76
N GLN A 11 12.69 -13.66 -3.86
CA GLN A 11 11.73 -14.55 -4.51
C GLN A 11 10.37 -14.54 -3.82
N ASN A 12 10.34 -14.59 -2.48
CA ASN A 12 9.11 -14.58 -1.71
C ASN A 12 8.35 -13.25 -1.83
N THR A 13 9.06 -12.12 -1.93
CA THR A 13 8.42 -10.80 -1.96
C THR A 13 8.00 -10.39 -3.37
N PHE A 14 8.85 -10.63 -4.37
CA PHE A 14 8.64 -10.09 -5.72
C PHE A 14 7.95 -11.06 -6.69
N SER A 15 7.96 -12.36 -6.42
CA SER A 15 7.27 -13.33 -7.28
C SER A 15 5.76 -13.15 -7.20
N GLY A 16 5.09 -12.98 -8.34
CA GLY A 16 3.63 -12.76 -8.41
C GLY A 16 3.17 -11.41 -7.85
N LEU A 17 4.08 -10.45 -7.67
CA LEU A 17 3.75 -9.13 -7.13
C LEU A 17 2.78 -8.38 -8.04
N THR A 18 1.75 -7.79 -7.44
CA THR A 18 0.80 -6.90 -8.11
C THR A 18 0.52 -5.65 -7.28
N MET A 19 -0.14 -4.67 -7.87
CA MET A 19 -0.42 -3.37 -7.25
C MET A 19 -1.87 -3.28 -6.78
N TYR A 20 -2.03 -2.77 -5.56
CA TYR A 20 -3.31 -2.53 -4.90
C TYR A 20 -3.46 -1.10 -4.37
N TYR A 21 -4.72 -0.73 -4.29
CA TYR A 21 -5.38 0.57 -4.09
C TYR A 21 -5.91 0.81 -2.69
N ARG A 22 -5.46 1.82 -1.93
CA ARG A 22 -6.25 2.35 -0.80
C ARG A 22 -6.22 3.87 -0.76
N ASP A 23 -7.36 4.50 -1.01
CA ASP A 23 -7.52 5.94 -0.93
C ASP A 23 -8.17 6.33 0.40
N CYS A 24 -7.65 7.38 1.04
CA CYS A 24 -8.20 7.92 2.28
C CYS A 24 -7.90 9.41 2.44
N GLU A 25 -8.62 10.04 3.36
CA GLU A 25 -8.39 11.44 3.73
C GLU A 25 -7.59 11.48 5.04
N LEU A 26 -6.36 11.99 5.00
CA LEU A 26 -5.50 12.09 6.18
C LEU A 26 -5.12 13.54 6.47
N SER A 27 -4.95 13.89 7.73
CA SER A 27 -4.40 15.19 8.09
C SER A 27 -2.95 15.33 7.58
N LYS A 28 -2.53 16.57 7.30
CA LYS A 28 -1.14 16.84 6.88
C LYS A 28 -0.12 16.31 7.89
N ASP A 29 -0.43 16.40 9.19
CA ASP A 29 0.44 15.88 10.26
C ASP A 29 0.69 14.38 10.09
N LEU A 30 -0.37 13.58 9.89
CA LEU A 30 -0.24 12.13 9.70
C LEU A 30 0.56 11.79 8.43
N VAL A 31 0.29 12.47 7.31
CA VAL A 31 1.00 12.23 6.05
C VAL A 31 2.50 12.49 6.19
N THR A 32 2.89 13.55 6.90
CA THR A 32 4.31 13.92 7.07
C THR A 32 5.12 13.00 7.97
N ARG A 33 4.47 12.08 8.69
CA ARG A 33 5.14 11.12 9.58
C ARG A 33 5.78 9.96 8.82
N TYR A 34 5.23 9.59 7.67
CA TYR A 34 5.82 8.57 6.81
C TYR A 34 7.16 9.06 6.25
N LYS A 35 8.15 8.17 6.24
CA LYS A 35 9.46 8.43 5.63
C LYS A 35 9.80 7.33 4.65
N VAL A 36 10.45 7.69 3.55
CA VAL A 36 11.02 6.69 2.62
C VAL A 36 12.00 5.80 3.39
N ASP A 37 12.01 4.52 3.03
CA ASP A 37 12.74 3.41 3.68
C ASP A 37 12.27 3.03 5.08
N GLN A 38 11.25 3.72 5.62
CA GLN A 38 10.68 3.32 6.89
C GLN A 38 9.97 1.97 6.75
N ILE A 39 10.21 1.09 7.73
CA ILE A 39 9.38 -0.08 7.94
C ILE A 39 8.25 0.26 8.90
N ILE A 40 7.04 -0.15 8.54
CA ILE A 40 5.83 0.02 9.34
C ILE A 40 5.12 -1.34 9.46
N GLN A 41 4.45 -1.56 10.58
CA GLN A 41 3.62 -2.73 10.81
C GLN A 41 2.16 -2.29 10.95
N GLU A 42 1.26 -2.92 10.19
CA GLU A 42 -0.19 -2.73 10.35
C GLU A 42 -0.74 -3.82 11.30
N ARG A 43 -1.32 -3.40 12.43
CA ARG A 43 -1.88 -4.33 13.43
C ARG A 43 -3.25 -4.86 13.02
N GLY A 44 -4.02 -4.08 12.27
CA GLY A 44 -5.31 -4.48 11.73
C GLY A 44 -5.19 -5.21 10.39
N PHE A 45 -6.33 -5.63 9.84
CA PHE A 45 -6.36 -6.04 8.44
C PHE A 45 -6.16 -4.82 7.54
N THR A 46 -5.49 -5.02 6.40
CA THR A 46 -5.39 -3.96 5.38
C THR A 46 -6.41 -4.23 4.28
N ASP A 47 -7.53 -3.50 4.33
CA ASP A 47 -8.53 -3.50 3.26
C ASP A 47 -8.01 -2.70 2.05
N LEU A 48 -8.07 -3.30 0.86
CA LEU A 48 -7.52 -2.72 -0.37
C LEU A 48 -8.29 -3.17 -1.62
N SER A 49 -8.20 -2.38 -2.67
CA SER A 49 -8.84 -2.63 -3.97
C SER A 49 -7.81 -2.98 -5.03
N ASN A 50 -8.13 -3.84 -6.00
CA ASN A 50 -7.31 -3.99 -7.20
C ASN A 50 -7.60 -2.93 -8.29
N GLN A 51 -8.51 -2.00 -8.01
CA GLN A 51 -8.91 -0.93 -8.91
C GLN A 51 -8.29 0.40 -8.47
N ALA A 52 -7.94 1.25 -9.43
CA ALA A 52 -7.57 2.64 -9.18
C ALA A 52 -7.82 3.52 -10.40
N GLU A 53 -8.54 4.61 -10.18
CA GLU A 53 -8.82 5.66 -11.17
C GLU A 53 -8.42 7.01 -10.56
N GLY A 54 -9.19 8.07 -10.83
CA GLY A 54 -9.03 9.38 -10.20
C GLY A 54 -8.95 9.29 -8.68
N LEU A 55 -8.10 10.13 -8.09
CA LEU A 55 -7.92 10.19 -6.64
C LEU A 55 -8.80 11.33 -6.10
N ALA A 56 -9.98 11.01 -5.54
CA ALA A 56 -10.85 12.01 -4.95
C ALA A 56 -10.26 12.57 -3.64
N LYS A 57 -9.74 11.67 -2.79
CA LYS A 57 -9.14 11.98 -1.49
C LYS A 57 -7.76 12.65 -1.62
N ASN A 58 -7.15 13.01 -0.50
CA ASN A 58 -5.81 13.60 -0.50
C ASN A 58 -4.66 12.56 -0.43
N VAL A 59 -4.92 11.31 -0.03
CA VAL A 59 -3.90 10.26 0.06
C VAL A 59 -4.31 9.01 -0.72
N ARG A 60 -3.33 8.42 -1.42
CA ARG A 60 -3.37 7.07 -1.98
C ARG A 60 -2.23 6.24 -1.44
N PHE A 61 -2.53 5.13 -0.78
CA PHE A 61 -1.57 4.06 -0.57
C PHE A 61 -1.54 3.17 -1.82
N ALA A 62 -0.41 3.17 -2.52
CA ALA A 62 -0.13 2.26 -3.62
C ALA A 62 0.67 1.08 -3.06
N ILE A 63 0.03 -0.08 -2.91
CA ILE A 63 0.55 -1.21 -2.14
C ILE A 63 0.94 -2.32 -3.10
N ALA A 64 2.22 -2.65 -3.15
CA ALA A 64 2.71 -3.80 -3.87
C ALA A 64 2.66 -5.04 -2.96
N SER A 65 1.96 -6.08 -3.40
CA SER A 65 1.89 -7.34 -2.66
C SER A 65 1.60 -8.53 -3.59
N ASN A 66 2.07 -9.72 -3.19
CA ASN A 66 1.70 -11.01 -3.78
C ASN A 66 0.85 -11.89 -2.84
N SER A 67 0.50 -11.37 -1.67
CA SER A 67 -0.12 -12.14 -0.57
C SER A 67 -1.51 -11.62 -0.19
N ALA A 68 -2.09 -10.72 -1.00
CA ALA A 68 -3.42 -10.20 -0.77
C ALA A 68 -4.50 -11.20 -1.21
N SER A 69 -5.40 -11.56 -0.30
CA SER A 69 -6.50 -12.50 -0.55
C SER A 69 -7.63 -11.84 -1.31
N ASN A 70 -8.08 -12.42 -2.43
CA ASN A 70 -9.19 -11.90 -3.22
C ASN A 70 -10.55 -12.25 -2.58
N LEU A 71 -11.06 -11.34 -1.75
CA LEU A 71 -12.37 -11.51 -1.12
C LEU A 71 -13.53 -11.24 -2.08
N GLY A 72 -13.34 -10.39 -3.09
CA GLY A 72 -14.32 -10.17 -4.14
C GLY A 72 -14.64 -11.42 -4.97
N GLY A 73 -13.68 -12.35 -5.08
CA GLY A 73 -13.90 -13.66 -5.72
C GLY A 73 -14.66 -14.66 -4.84
N ILE A 74 -14.80 -14.40 -3.55
CA ILE A 74 -15.43 -15.29 -2.57
C ILE A 74 -16.81 -14.77 -2.16
N ASN A 75 -16.93 -13.46 -1.93
CA ASN A 75 -18.17 -12.80 -1.54
C ASN A 75 -18.60 -11.81 -2.64
N PRO A 76 -19.69 -12.09 -3.38
CA PRO A 76 -20.21 -11.22 -4.42
C PRO A 76 -20.54 -9.79 -3.97
N ASP A 77 -20.94 -9.59 -2.71
CA ASP A 77 -21.37 -8.28 -2.20
C ASP A 77 -20.24 -7.24 -2.19
N VAL A 78 -19.00 -7.71 -2.05
CA VAL A 78 -17.78 -6.89 -2.00
C VAL A 78 -16.99 -6.92 -3.30
N ALA A 79 -17.42 -7.74 -4.28
CA ALA A 79 -16.79 -7.83 -5.60
C ALA A 79 -16.76 -6.49 -6.34
N LYS A 80 -17.78 -5.65 -6.13
CA LYS A 80 -17.89 -4.28 -6.68
C LYS A 80 -16.69 -3.38 -6.32
N TYR A 81 -16.02 -3.65 -5.20
CA TYR A 81 -14.84 -2.90 -4.76
C TYR A 81 -13.52 -3.45 -5.32
N GLY A 82 -13.55 -4.59 -6.04
CA GLY A 82 -12.33 -5.33 -6.32
C GLY A 82 -11.61 -5.75 -5.04
N PHE A 83 -12.38 -6.12 -4.01
CA PHE A 83 -11.90 -6.19 -2.63
C PHE A 83 -10.86 -7.30 -2.43
N HIS A 84 -9.73 -6.88 -1.87
CA HIS A 84 -8.67 -7.75 -1.39
C HIS A 84 -8.30 -7.39 0.05
N LEU A 85 -7.68 -8.34 0.73
CA LEU A 85 -7.30 -8.23 2.13
C LEU A 85 -5.86 -8.68 2.34
N ILE A 86 -5.05 -7.88 3.03
CA ILE A 86 -3.80 -8.35 3.65
C ILE A 86 -4.06 -8.60 5.13
N ALA A 87 -3.56 -9.73 5.63
CA ALA A 87 -3.73 -10.15 7.02
C ALA A 87 -3.14 -9.16 8.03
N SER A 88 -3.62 -9.21 9.27
CA SER A 88 -3.07 -8.41 10.37
C SER A 88 -1.62 -8.79 10.70
N GLY A 89 -0.89 -7.82 11.26
CA GLY A 89 0.54 -7.95 11.55
C GLY A 89 1.43 -7.82 10.32
N ALA A 90 0.90 -7.33 9.20
CA ALA A 90 1.64 -7.18 7.97
C ALA A 90 2.71 -6.08 8.06
N TYR A 91 3.88 -6.36 7.50
CA TYR A 91 4.99 -5.42 7.42
C TYR A 91 5.07 -4.79 6.04
N PHE A 92 5.29 -3.48 6.01
CA PHE A 92 5.48 -2.73 4.79
C PHE A 92 6.74 -1.90 4.86
N LYS A 93 7.46 -1.82 3.75
CA LYS A 93 8.50 -0.81 3.53
C LYS A 93 7.91 0.34 2.73
N VAL A 94 8.09 1.57 3.20
CA VAL A 94 7.72 2.78 2.44
C VAL A 94 8.77 2.98 1.34
N LEU A 95 8.41 2.70 0.10
CA LEU A 95 9.32 2.82 -1.04
C LEU A 95 9.42 4.25 -1.55
N ASP A 96 8.31 4.98 -1.52
CA ASP A 96 8.25 6.32 -2.10
C ASP A 96 7.10 7.14 -1.51
N ILE A 97 7.28 8.46 -1.52
CA ILE A 97 6.25 9.44 -1.18
C ILE A 97 6.24 10.46 -2.31
N TYR A 98 5.24 10.34 -3.19
CA TYR A 98 5.12 11.17 -4.39
C TYR A 98 3.95 12.13 -4.27
N LYS A 99 4.17 13.40 -4.60
CA LYS A 99 3.18 14.46 -4.40
C LYS A 99 2.87 15.18 -5.70
N ILE A 100 1.58 15.30 -6.00
CA ILE A 100 1.04 16.11 -7.09
C ILE A 100 0.07 17.11 -6.47
N GLN A 101 0.42 18.41 -6.47
CA GLN A 101 -0.37 19.46 -5.82
C GLN A 101 -0.69 19.14 -4.34
N ASN A 102 -1.96 19.00 -3.97
CA ASN A 102 -2.41 18.65 -2.62
C ASN A 102 -2.61 17.13 -2.41
N LYS A 103 -2.30 16.29 -3.40
CA LYS A 103 -2.48 14.84 -3.35
C LYS A 103 -1.15 14.14 -3.16
N THR A 104 -1.14 13.11 -2.32
CA THR A 104 0.05 12.34 -1.96
C THR A 104 -0.18 10.86 -2.21
N GLN A 105 0.73 10.22 -2.93
CA GLN A 105 0.82 8.77 -3.00
C GLN A 105 1.94 8.29 -2.11
N ILE A 106 1.63 7.34 -1.23
CA ILE A 106 2.59 6.64 -0.40
C ILE A 106 2.70 5.23 -0.94
N MET A 107 3.86 4.88 -1.49
CA MET A 107 4.08 3.56 -2.07
C MET A 107 4.63 2.60 -1.00
N LEU A 108 3.94 1.48 -0.82
CA LEU A 108 4.26 0.48 0.20
C LEU A 108 4.61 -0.85 -0.48
N MET A 109 5.64 -1.53 0.01
CA MET A 109 5.97 -2.90 -0.37
C MET A 109 5.68 -3.84 0.80
N HIS A 110 4.70 -4.72 0.63
CA HIS A 110 4.40 -5.78 1.61
C HIS A 110 5.48 -6.86 1.53
N PHE A 111 5.99 -7.29 2.68
CA PHE A 111 6.91 -8.43 2.79
C PHE A 111 6.62 -9.25 4.07
N ASN A 112 7.12 -10.47 4.11
CA ASN A 112 6.98 -11.35 5.28
C ASN A 112 7.94 -10.93 6.42
N GLU A 113 7.46 -10.90 7.66
CA GLU A 113 8.25 -10.56 8.86
C GLU A 113 9.59 -11.31 8.96
N ALA A 114 9.66 -12.56 8.49
CA ALA A 114 10.89 -13.36 8.46
C ALA A 114 12.05 -12.68 7.71
N TYR A 115 11.76 -11.67 6.88
CA TYR A 115 12.72 -10.91 6.10
C TYR A 115 12.89 -9.46 6.55
N LEU A 116 12.39 -9.10 7.74
CA LEU A 116 12.48 -7.76 8.32
C LEU A 116 13.90 -7.19 8.29
N GLU A 117 14.88 -7.94 8.80
CA GLU A 117 16.28 -7.50 8.84
C GLU A 117 16.86 -7.23 7.44
N ILE A 118 16.45 -8.02 6.45
CA ILE A 118 16.91 -7.89 5.06
C ILE A 118 16.36 -6.62 4.45
N PHE A 119 15.04 -6.40 4.53
CA PHE A 119 14.42 -5.22 3.91
C PHE A 119 14.69 -3.92 4.68
N ASN A 120 15.09 -4.00 5.95
CA ASN A 120 15.54 -2.86 6.73
C ASN A 120 16.95 -2.37 6.33
N SER A 121 17.79 -3.26 5.79
CA SER A 121 19.19 -2.98 5.49
C SER A 121 19.51 -2.95 3.99
N THR A 122 18.58 -3.35 3.13
CA THR A 122 18.80 -3.44 1.68
C THR A 122 17.90 -2.53 0.89
N LYS A 123 18.40 -2.15 -0.29
CA LYS A 123 17.63 -1.52 -1.37
C LYS A 123 17.94 -2.25 -2.66
N SER A 124 16.94 -2.41 -3.51
CA SER A 124 17.07 -3.10 -4.79
C SER A 124 16.68 -2.23 -5.97
N ASN A 125 17.24 -2.55 -7.14
CA ASN A 125 16.81 -2.00 -8.41
C ASN A 125 15.35 -2.35 -8.77
N ILE A 126 14.78 -3.39 -8.15
CA ILE A 126 13.37 -3.76 -8.32
C ILE A 126 12.49 -2.71 -7.62
N GLU A 127 12.85 -2.29 -6.41
CA GLU A 127 12.16 -1.21 -5.69
C GLU A 127 12.14 0.08 -6.52
N ASP A 128 13.28 0.48 -7.10
CA ASP A 128 13.35 1.68 -7.96
C ASP A 128 12.40 1.60 -9.17
N LYS A 129 12.35 0.44 -9.83
CA LYS A 129 11.43 0.20 -10.95
C LYS A 129 9.97 0.27 -10.51
N MET A 130 9.66 -0.28 -9.33
CA MET A 130 8.32 -0.21 -8.76
C MET A 130 7.92 1.24 -8.49
N VAL A 131 8.82 2.05 -7.93
CA VAL A 131 8.59 3.49 -7.71
C VAL A 131 8.25 4.20 -9.02
N LEU A 132 9.02 3.96 -10.09
CA LEU A 132 8.74 4.55 -11.40
C LEU A 132 7.36 4.16 -11.95
N VAL A 133 6.99 2.87 -11.83
CA VAL A 133 5.66 2.38 -12.23
C VAL A 133 4.55 3.02 -11.40
N GLY A 134 4.73 3.11 -10.08
CA GLY A 134 3.78 3.72 -9.16
C GLY A 134 3.55 5.20 -9.44
N ARG A 135 4.62 5.97 -9.68
CA ARG A 135 4.52 7.40 -10.04
C ARG A 135 3.80 7.60 -11.36
N LYS A 136 4.21 6.88 -12.41
CA LYS A 136 3.57 6.95 -13.73
C LYS A 136 2.08 6.58 -13.67
N SER A 137 1.73 5.60 -12.83
CA SER A 137 0.34 5.22 -12.57
C SER A 137 -0.43 6.40 -11.97
N LEU A 138 0.12 7.10 -10.97
CA LEU A 138 -0.54 8.28 -10.41
C LEU A 138 -0.67 9.41 -11.44
N ASP A 139 0.41 9.75 -12.15
CA ASP A 139 0.40 10.82 -13.15
C ASP A 139 -0.70 10.61 -14.19
N THR A 140 -0.88 9.36 -14.64
CA THR A 140 -1.95 9.00 -15.59
C THR A 140 -3.34 9.10 -14.95
N LYS A 141 -3.49 8.61 -13.72
CA LYS A 141 -4.79 8.46 -13.06
C LYS A 141 -5.31 9.75 -12.45
N ILE A 142 -4.44 10.69 -12.09
CA ILE A 142 -4.82 11.90 -11.34
C ILE A 142 -5.78 12.81 -12.11
N VAL A 143 -5.76 12.72 -13.45
CA VAL A 143 -6.66 13.47 -14.35
C VAL A 143 -7.94 12.71 -14.71
N MET A 144 -8.08 11.45 -14.27
CA MET A 144 -9.28 10.66 -14.48
C MET A 144 -10.37 11.02 -13.46
N GLN A 145 -11.62 10.69 -13.78
CA GLN A 145 -12.70 10.77 -12.81
C GLN A 145 -12.47 9.75 -11.68
N PRO A 146 -12.74 10.09 -10.41
CA PRO A 146 -12.66 9.13 -9.33
C PRO A 146 -13.75 8.05 -9.41
N HIS A 147 -13.38 6.82 -9.08
CA HIS A 147 -14.30 5.68 -9.09
C HIS A 147 -15.38 5.86 -8.01
N SER A 148 -16.64 5.98 -8.40
CA SER A 148 -17.75 6.28 -7.48
C SER A 148 -17.93 5.23 -6.39
N ILE A 149 -17.83 3.93 -6.74
CA ILE A 149 -17.94 2.82 -5.77
C ILE A 149 -16.83 2.87 -4.71
N LEU A 150 -15.58 3.15 -5.08
CA LEU A 150 -14.47 3.31 -4.13
C LEU A 150 -14.51 4.64 -3.34
N ASN A 151 -15.55 5.46 -3.54
CA ASN A 151 -15.74 6.71 -2.81
C ASN A 151 -17.10 6.78 -2.11
N ASN A 152 -17.83 5.67 -2.06
CA ASN A 152 -19.05 5.58 -1.27
C ASN A 152 -18.74 5.54 0.24
N GLU A 153 -19.78 5.63 1.06
CA GLU A 153 -19.66 5.66 2.51
C GLU A 153 -19.08 4.36 3.08
N GLU A 154 -19.54 3.21 2.59
CA GLU A 154 -19.13 1.89 3.08
C GLU A 154 -17.62 1.67 2.88
N TRP A 155 -17.10 1.93 1.67
CA TRP A 155 -15.68 1.76 1.39
C TRP A 155 -14.84 2.81 2.10
N THR A 156 -15.30 4.07 2.14
CA THR A 156 -14.60 5.15 2.85
C THR A 156 -14.42 4.79 4.33
N ALA A 157 -15.45 4.23 4.98
CA ALA A 157 -15.36 3.81 6.37
C ALA A 157 -14.34 2.68 6.61
N ARG A 158 -14.17 1.77 5.65
CA ARG A 158 -13.18 0.68 5.71
C ARG A 158 -11.75 1.20 5.57
N THR A 159 -11.54 2.22 4.74
CA THR A 159 -10.19 2.68 4.36
C THR A 159 -9.73 3.95 5.06
N GLN A 160 -10.55 4.58 5.90
CA GLN A 160 -10.30 5.91 6.47
C GLN A 160 -9.00 6.04 7.27
N ASN A 161 -8.54 4.98 7.94
CA ASN A 161 -7.40 5.05 8.85
C ASN A 161 -6.06 5.12 8.10
N PRO A 162 -4.99 5.67 8.71
CA PRO A 162 -3.63 5.52 8.18
C PRO A 162 -3.20 4.04 8.26
N ILE A 163 -2.21 3.66 7.44
CA ILE A 163 -1.58 2.32 7.51
C ILE A 163 -0.35 2.39 8.42
N GLY A 164 -0.25 1.47 9.36
CA GLY A 164 0.93 1.25 10.20
C GLY A 164 1.08 2.18 11.39
N MET A 165 0.10 3.05 11.64
CA MET A 165 0.08 3.95 12.79
C MET A 165 -1.34 4.19 13.32
N SER A 166 -1.43 4.68 14.55
CA SER A 166 -2.69 5.14 15.13
C SER A 166 -3.21 6.41 14.46
N GLU A 167 -4.48 6.74 14.69
CA GLU A 167 -5.11 8.00 14.28
C GLU A 167 -4.43 9.24 14.90
N THR A 168 -3.68 9.05 15.99
CA THR A 168 -2.88 10.10 16.65
C THR A 168 -1.44 10.20 16.11
N GLY A 169 -1.06 9.33 15.16
CA GLY A 169 0.23 9.36 14.50
C GLY A 169 1.35 8.59 15.21
N THR A 170 1.02 7.65 16.09
CA THR A 170 1.98 6.74 16.73
C THR A 170 2.11 5.47 15.92
N PHE A 171 3.30 5.19 15.37
CA PHE A 171 3.57 3.94 14.66
C PHE A 171 3.46 2.73 15.58
N PHE A 172 2.98 1.61 15.04
CA PHE A 172 2.68 0.42 15.83
C PHE A 172 3.88 -0.47 16.18
N LEU A 173 5.05 -0.22 15.57
CA LEU A 173 6.39 -0.83 15.75
C LEU A 173 6.41 -2.28 16.27
#